data_AF-A0A6J5XM10-F1
#
_entry.id   AF-A0A6J5XM10-F1
#
_cell.length_a   1.000
_cell.length_b   1.000
_cell.length_c   1.000
_cell.angle_alpha   90.00
_cell.angle_beta   90.00
_cell.angle_gamma   90.00
#
_symmetry.space_group_name_H-M   'P 1'
#
loop_
_entity.id
_entity.type
_entity.pdbx_description
1 polymer ?
#
loop_
_entity_poly.entity_id
_entity_poly.type
_entity_poly.pdbx_seq_one_letter_code
_entity_poly.pdbx_strand_id
1 'polypeptide(L)'
;MATLHLHSVLPNPTSFKSTKATTSTRRRLLANSVRCAEATQVTGETQRVTVRNGNDSLDICRVLNGMWQTSGGWGRIDRDDAVEAMLRYADAGLSTFDMADHCW
;
A
#
# COMPACT_ATOMS: atom_id res chain seq x y z
N MET A 1 58.38 -7.82 -47.90
CA MET A 1 56.98 -7.78 -48.36
C MET A 1 56.12 -7.35 -47.18
N ALA A 2 55.32 -6.30 -47.39
CA ALA A 2 54.46 -5.68 -46.38
C ALA A 2 53.13 -6.44 -46.23
N THR A 3 52.49 -6.34 -45.06
CA THR A 3 51.12 -5.83 -44.90
C THR A 3 50.81 -5.58 -43.42
N LEU A 4 50.21 -4.42 -43.16
CA LEU A 4 49.62 -3.94 -41.91
C LEU A 4 48.44 -4.82 -41.46
N HIS A 5 48.08 -4.79 -40.17
CA HIS A 5 46.76 -4.32 -39.71
C HIS A 5 46.75 -4.11 -38.19
N LEU A 6 46.48 -2.87 -37.79
CA LEU A 6 46.06 -2.41 -36.47
C LEU A 6 44.66 -2.96 -36.16
N HIS A 7 44.31 -3.31 -34.91
CA HIS A 7 42.95 -3.11 -34.36
C HIS A 7 42.97 -3.06 -32.82
N SER A 8 42.31 -2.03 -32.31
CA SER A 8 42.15 -1.59 -30.92
C SER A 8 40.99 -2.30 -30.20
N VAL A 9 41.16 -2.77 -28.96
CA VAL A 9 40.02 -3.08 -28.06
C VAL A 9 40.37 -2.82 -26.58
N LEU A 10 39.84 -1.68 -26.09
CA LEU A 10 39.32 -1.27 -24.77
C LEU A 10 39.83 -1.89 -23.44
N PRO A 11 40.13 -1.07 -22.40
CA PRO A 11 40.40 -1.53 -21.04
C PRO A 11 39.13 -1.77 -20.19
N ASN A 12 39.30 -2.71 -19.25
CA ASN A 12 38.40 -3.27 -18.24
C ASN A 12 37.69 -2.21 -17.33
N PRO A 13 36.40 -2.34 -17.00
CA PRO A 13 35.73 -1.40 -16.10
C PRO A 13 36.02 -1.72 -14.62
N THR A 14 36.86 -0.91 -13.96
CA THR A 14 37.01 -0.90 -12.51
C THR A 14 35.97 0.00 -11.84
N SER A 15 35.18 -0.60 -10.94
CA SER A 15 34.54 -0.06 -9.73
C SER A 15 34.02 1.39 -9.74
N PHE A 16 32.70 1.56 -9.88
CA PHE A 16 32.01 2.80 -9.53
C PHE A 16 31.79 2.87 -8.01
N LYS A 17 32.48 3.79 -7.32
CA LYS A 17 32.11 4.23 -5.97
C LYS A 17 31.11 5.38 -6.09
N SER A 18 29.87 5.14 -5.65
CA SER A 18 28.81 6.17 -5.59
C SER A 18 28.81 6.81 -4.21
N THR A 19 29.33 8.03 -4.12
CA THR A 19 29.13 8.93 -2.99
C THR A 19 27.79 9.64 -3.18
N LYS A 20 26.85 9.52 -2.23
CA LYS A 20 25.71 10.44 -2.16
C LYS A 20 25.64 11.08 -0.78
N ALA A 21 25.88 12.38 -0.79
CA ALA A 21 25.70 13.27 0.34
C ALA A 21 24.27 13.84 0.34
N THR A 22 23.73 13.95 1.56
CA THR A 22 22.86 15.01 2.08
C THR A 22 21.38 15.10 1.65
N THR A 23 20.59 15.42 2.67
CA THR A 23 19.26 16.06 2.67
C THR A 23 18.08 15.11 2.80
N SER A 24 17.84 14.65 4.04
CA SER A 24 16.54 14.12 4.46
C SER A 24 15.50 15.23 4.39
N THR A 25 15.00 15.47 3.18
CA THR A 25 13.76 16.21 2.96
C THR A 25 12.68 15.40 3.64
N ARG A 26 12.09 15.97 4.69
CA ARG A 26 10.85 15.54 5.32
C ARG A 26 9.76 15.56 4.26
N ARG A 27 9.73 14.53 3.42
CA ARG A 27 8.63 14.25 2.50
C ARG A 27 7.44 13.96 3.40
N ARG A 28 6.68 15.01 3.72
CA ARG A 28 5.25 14.86 3.98
C ARG A 28 4.70 14.31 2.67
N LEU A 29 4.79 12.99 2.52
CA LEU A 29 3.90 12.26 1.65
C LEU A 29 2.53 12.62 2.21
N LEU A 30 1.88 13.58 1.57
CA LEU A 30 0.43 13.62 1.51
C LEU A 30 0.05 12.35 0.76
N ALA A 31 0.24 11.19 1.40
CA ALA A 31 -0.44 9.98 1.02
C ALA A 31 -1.90 10.38 1.07
N ASN A 32 -2.61 10.24 -0.06
CA ASN A 32 -4.04 10.45 -0.12
C ASN A 32 -4.67 9.68 1.04
N SER A 33 -4.94 10.39 2.13
CA SER A 33 -5.39 9.79 3.37
C SER A 33 -6.86 9.54 3.14
N VAL A 34 -7.19 8.40 2.55
CA VAL A 34 -8.58 7.93 2.48
C VAL A 34 -9.06 7.85 3.92
N ARG A 35 -9.99 8.75 4.29
CA ARG A 35 -10.64 8.79 5.60
C ARG A 35 -12.13 8.74 5.36
N CYS A 36 -12.81 7.87 6.08
CA CYS A 36 -14.28 7.78 6.09
C CYS A 36 -14.92 8.68 7.15
N ALA A 37 -14.10 9.38 7.94
CA ALA A 37 -14.57 10.34 8.94
C ALA A 37 -13.67 11.59 8.89
N GLU A 38 -14.24 12.73 8.48
CA GLU A 38 -13.66 14.04 8.72
C GLU A 38 -14.25 14.60 10.03
N ALA A 39 -13.39 15.02 10.96
CA ALA A 39 -13.78 15.58 12.25
C ALA A 39 -14.25 17.06 12.17
N THR A 40 -14.32 17.66 10.98
CA THR A 40 -14.65 19.08 10.83
C THR A 40 -16.01 19.23 10.17
N GLN A 41 -16.89 19.86 10.93
CA GLN A 41 -18.29 20.19 10.65
C GLN A 41 -18.55 20.80 9.26
N VAL A 42 -18.69 19.97 8.21
CA VAL A 42 -19.50 20.28 7.02
C VAL A 42 -20.07 18.95 6.50
N THR A 43 -21.36 18.71 6.75
CA THR A 43 -22.18 17.63 6.14
C THR A 43 -21.62 16.20 6.28
N GLY A 44 -21.44 15.72 7.51
CA GLY A 44 -20.91 14.39 7.86
C GLY A 44 -21.83 13.17 7.59
N GLU A 45 -22.86 13.31 6.75
CA GLU A 45 -23.84 12.23 6.50
C GLU A 45 -23.52 11.37 5.25
N THR A 46 -22.67 11.83 4.32
CA THR A 46 -22.59 11.18 2.98
C THR A 46 -21.62 9.99 2.89
N GLN A 47 -20.70 9.83 3.85
CA GLN A 47 -19.64 8.81 3.78
C GLN A 47 -19.99 7.49 4.48
N ARG A 48 -21.10 7.47 5.25
CA ARG A 48 -21.59 6.29 5.95
C ARG A 48 -22.95 5.86 5.42
N VAL A 49 -23.28 4.60 5.58
CA VAL A 49 -24.55 4.01 5.14
C VAL A 49 -24.98 2.94 6.13
N THR A 50 -26.27 2.95 6.48
CA THR A 50 -26.87 1.86 7.24
C THR A 50 -27.34 0.78 6.26
N VAL A 51 -26.70 -0.39 6.31
CA VAL A 51 -27.18 -1.60 5.63
C VAL A 51 -28.14 -2.36 6.55
N ARG A 52 -29.11 -3.07 5.98
CA ARG A 52 -30.13 -3.83 6.74
C ARG A 52 -30.22 -5.26 6.24
N ASN A 53 -30.45 -6.20 7.15
CA ASN A 53 -30.76 -7.60 6.83
C ASN A 53 -31.86 -8.08 7.78
N GLY A 54 -33.08 -8.22 7.26
CA GLY A 54 -34.25 -8.52 8.11
C GLY A 54 -34.42 -7.46 9.21
N ASN A 55 -34.32 -7.90 10.46
CA ASN A 55 -34.45 -7.03 11.63
C ASN A 55 -33.10 -6.42 12.10
N ASP A 56 -31.99 -6.80 11.45
CA ASP A 56 -30.66 -6.31 11.78
C ASP A 56 -30.29 -5.08 10.94
N SER A 57 -29.43 -4.23 11.50
CA SER A 57 -28.87 -3.09 10.79
C SER A 57 -27.45 -2.78 11.24
N LEU A 58 -26.60 -2.34 10.31
CA LEU A 58 -25.22 -1.97 10.58
C LEU A 58 -24.89 -0.67 9.86
N ASP A 59 -24.31 0.30 10.58
CA ASP A 59 -23.82 1.55 10.01
C ASP A 59 -22.33 1.44 9.67
N ILE A 60 -22.00 1.56 8.39
CA ILE A 60 -20.67 1.32 7.85
C ILE A 60 -20.18 2.50 7.03
N CYS A 61 -18.86 2.61 6.82
CA CYS A 61 -18.37 3.43 5.71
C CYS A 61 -18.84 2.80 4.38
N ARG A 62 -19.12 3.64 3.39
CA ARG A 62 -19.45 3.17 2.02
C ARG A 62 -18.27 2.48 1.32
N VAL A 63 -17.05 2.60 1.86
CA VAL A 63 -15.84 1.95 1.38
C VAL A 63 -15.52 0.77 2.31
N LEU A 64 -15.26 -0.39 1.70
CA LEU A 64 -14.92 -1.64 2.38
C LEU A 64 -13.45 -2.00 2.13
N ASN A 65 -12.81 -2.67 3.09
CA ASN A 65 -11.48 -3.22 2.92
C ASN A 65 -11.58 -4.67 2.44
N GLY A 66 -11.21 -4.96 1.19
CA GLY A 66 -11.09 -6.34 0.73
C GLY A 66 -9.83 -6.99 1.31
N MET A 67 -9.98 -8.16 1.94
CA MET A 67 -8.89 -8.83 2.67
C MET A 67 -8.23 -9.97 1.88
N TRP A 68 -8.36 -9.97 0.56
CA TRP A 68 -7.79 -11.02 -0.30
C TRP A 68 -6.25 -11.14 -0.21
N GLN A 69 -5.53 -10.13 0.30
CA GLN A 69 -4.08 -10.25 0.56
C GLN A 69 -3.76 -11.10 1.79
N THR A 70 -4.67 -11.18 2.77
CA THR A 70 -4.50 -12.03 3.97
C THR A 70 -4.97 -13.47 3.74
N SER A 71 -5.18 -13.83 2.48
CA SER A 71 -5.71 -15.12 2.04
C SER A 71 -4.59 -16.20 2.00
N GLY A 72 -3.35 -15.79 1.77
CA GLY A 72 -2.17 -16.67 1.76
C GLY A 72 -1.87 -17.28 0.38
N GLY A 73 -2.72 -17.06 -0.63
CA GLY A 73 -2.50 -17.51 -2.01
C GLY A 73 -1.26 -16.93 -2.70
N TRP A 74 -0.62 -15.92 -2.10
CA TRP A 74 0.56 -15.22 -2.62
C TRP A 74 1.83 -15.45 -1.77
N GLY A 75 1.78 -16.37 -0.81
CA GLY A 75 2.91 -16.70 0.06
C GLY A 75 2.65 -16.40 1.54
N ARG A 76 3.72 -16.48 2.35
CA ARG A 76 3.62 -16.30 3.80
C ARG A 76 3.22 -14.87 4.15
N ILE A 77 2.17 -14.75 4.96
CA ILE A 77 1.70 -13.48 5.50
C ILE A 77 2.58 -13.11 6.70
N ASP A 78 3.06 -11.87 6.72
CA ASP A 78 3.54 -11.27 7.96
C ASP A 78 2.32 -10.81 8.77
N ARG A 79 2.10 -11.48 9.89
CA ARG A 79 0.90 -11.27 10.72
C ARG A 79 0.91 -9.88 11.35
N ASP A 80 2.07 -9.42 11.81
CA ASP A 80 2.15 -8.19 12.59
C ASP A 80 1.95 -6.99 11.64
N ASP A 81 2.53 -7.04 10.44
CA ASP A 81 2.26 -6.03 9.39
C ASP A 81 0.79 -6.01 8.95
N ALA A 82 0.15 -7.19 8.83
CA ALA A 82 -1.26 -7.27 8.46
C ALA A 82 -2.16 -6.63 9.52
N VAL A 83 -1.92 -6.92 10.80
CA VAL A 83 -2.67 -6.34 11.92
C VAL A 83 -2.45 -4.82 11.99
N GLU A 84 -1.22 -4.35 11.87
CA GLU A 84 -0.91 -2.92 11.87
C GLU A 84 -1.61 -2.16 10.72
N ALA A 85 -1.69 -2.75 9.54
CA ALA A 85 -2.43 -2.18 8.42
C ALA A 85 -3.95 -2.09 8.72
N MET A 86 -4.53 -3.15 9.30
CA MET A 86 -5.95 -3.17 9.68
C MET A 86 -6.28 -2.12 10.73
N LEU A 87 -5.42 -1.94 11.74
CA LEU A 87 -5.60 -0.90 12.76
C LEU A 87 -5.60 0.50 12.15
N ARG A 88 -4.67 0.78 11.22
CA ARG A 88 -4.64 2.07 10.51
C ARG A 88 -5.90 2.34 9.70
N TYR A 89 -6.49 1.32 9.08
CA TYR A 89 -7.76 1.46 8.37
C TYR A 89 -8.91 1.74 9.34
N ALA A 90 -8.98 1.03 10.46
CA ALA A 90 -9.98 1.28 11.49
C ALA A 90 -9.88 2.70 12.05
N ASP A 91 -8.67 3.17 12.37
CA ASP A 91 -8.39 4.54 12.83
C ASP A 91 -8.79 5.62 11.79
N ALA A 92 -8.76 5.27 10.51
CA ALA A 92 -9.22 6.12 9.40
C ALA A 92 -10.74 6.05 9.15
N GLY A 93 -11.48 5.24 9.92
CA GLY A 93 -12.92 5.02 9.78
C GLY A 93 -13.30 3.98 8.73
N LEU A 94 -12.33 3.28 8.14
CA LEU A 94 -12.53 2.15 7.23
C LEU A 94 -12.63 0.86 8.06
N SER A 95 -13.73 0.71 8.81
CA SER A 95 -13.86 -0.31 9.85
C SER A 95 -14.55 -1.61 9.41
N THR A 96 -14.83 -1.78 8.12
CA THR A 96 -15.50 -2.97 7.59
C THR A 96 -14.54 -3.75 6.69
N PHE A 97 -14.36 -5.03 7.02
CA PHE A 97 -13.38 -5.91 6.38
C PHE A 97 -14.13 -7.07 5.71
N ASP A 98 -13.94 -7.22 4.41
CA ASP A 98 -14.55 -8.28 3.60
C ASP A 98 -13.62 -9.47 3.52
N MET A 99 -14.07 -10.60 4.07
CA MET A 99 -13.32 -11.84 4.18
C MET A 99 -14.12 -13.00 3.60
N ALA A 100 -13.45 -13.87 2.86
CA ALA A 100 -13.98 -15.14 2.43
C ALA A 100 -13.03 -16.24 2.89
N ASP A 101 -13.59 -17.41 3.19
CA ASP A 101 -12.82 -18.63 3.26
C ASP A 101 -12.25 -18.97 1.89
N HIS A 102 -11.11 -19.66 1.89
CA HIS A 102 -10.66 -20.33 0.67
C HIS A 102 -11.45 -21.62 0.53
N CYS A 103 -12.23 -21.73 -0.54
CA CYS A 103 -12.70 -23.03 -0.99
C CYS A 103 -11.48 -23.85 -1.45
N TRP A 104 -11.14 -24.87 -0.68
CA TRP A 104 -10.34 -26.01 -1.11
C TRP A 104 -11.24 -27.23 -1.16
#